data_AF-A0A329R7C8-F1
#
_entry.id   AF-A0A329R7C8-F1
#
_cell.length_a   1.000
_cell.length_b   1.000
_cell.length_c   1.000
_cell.angle_alpha   90.00
_cell.angle_beta   90.00
_cell.angle_gamma   90.00
#
_symmetry.space_group_name_H-M   'P 1'
#
loop_
_entity.id
_entity.type
_entity.pdbx_description
1 polymer ?
#
loop_
_entity_poly.entity_id
_entity_poly.type
_entity_poly.pdbx_seq_one_letter_code
_entity_poly.pdbx_strand_id
1 'polypeptide(L)' 'MADCELYSALDLVDGYYQILMRKSDIPLTAVSTPSGML' A
#
# COMPACT_ATOMS: atom_id res chain seq x y z
N MET A 1 -35.96 2.88 20.07
CA MET A 1 -34.52 3.13 19.88
C MET A 1 -34.09 2.14 18.82
N ALA A 2 -33.89 2.61 17.59
CA ALA A 2 -33.46 1.72 16.52
C ALA A 2 -32.01 1.29 16.81
N ASP A 3 -31.75 -0.02 16.72
CA ASP A 3 -30.42 -0.61 16.70
C ASP A 3 -29.50 0.18 15.76
N CYS A 4 -28.63 1.01 16.34
CA CYS A 4 -27.61 1.73 15.60
C CYS A 4 -26.38 0.82 15.57
N GLU A 5 -26.35 -0.07 14.59
CA GLU A 5 -25.22 -0.96 14.36
C GLU A 5 -24.10 -0.16 13.68
N LEU A 6 -23.06 0.17 14.45
CA LEU A 6 -21.93 0.97 13.98
C LEU A 6 -20.86 0.04 13.38
N TYR A 7 -20.59 0.21 12.09
CA TYR A 7 -19.52 -0.51 11.40
C TYR A 7 -18.31 0.41 11.20
N SER A 8 -17.11 -0.14 11.41
CA SER A 8 -15.84 0.53 11.09
C SER A 8 -15.04 -0.31 10.11
N ALA A 9 -14.41 0.33 9.13
CA ALA A 9 -13.46 -0.29 8.22
C ALA A 9 -12.05 0.26 8.49
N LEU A 10 -11.06 -0.62 8.47
CA LEU A 10 -9.65 -0.26 8.55
C LEU A 10 -9.05 -0.41 7.15
N ASP A 11 -8.49 0.68 6.63
CA ASP A 11 -7.70 0.61 5.41
C ASP A 11 -6.27 0.23 5.73
N LEU A 12 -5.76 -0.78 5.04
CA LEU A 12 -4.41 -1.32 5.22
C LEU A 12 -3.55 -1.13 3.96
N VAL A 13 -4.05 -0.40 2.95
CA VAL A 13 -3.33 -0.17 1.68
C VAL A 13 -1.95 0.45 1.94
N ASP A 14 -1.84 1.43 2.81
CA ASP A 14 -0.54 2.04 3.14
C ASP A 14 0.36 1.12 4.00
N GLY A 15 -0.21 0.07 4.58
CA GLY A 15 0.53 -0.96 5.32
C GLY A 15 1.57 -1.68 4.46
N TYR A 16 1.35 -1.78 3.14
CA TYR A 16 2.31 -2.43 2.24
C TYR A 16 3.64 -1.70 2.17
N TYR A 17 3.65 -0.37 2.25
CA TYR A 17 4.88 0.42 2.23
C TYR A 17 5.70 0.31 3.53
N GLN A 18 5.11 -0.21 4.61
CA GLN A 18 5.82 -0.45 5.87
C GLN A 18 6.59 -1.77 5.87
N ILE A 19 6.26 -2.70 4.96
CA ILE A 19 6.92 -3.99 4.86
C ILE A 19 8.24 -3.81 4.13
N LEU A 20 9.34 -4.23 4.76
CA LEU A 20 10.68 -4.13 4.17
C LEU A 20 10.79 -5.02 2.92
N MET A 21 11.11 -4.41 1.78
CA MET A 21 11.50 -5.13 0.56
C MET A 21 12.91 -5.69 0.68
N ARG A 22 13.13 -6.88 0.11
CA ARG A 22 14.48 -7.43 -0.05
C ARG A 22 15.25 -6.63 -1.09
N LYS A 23 16.53 -6.38 -0.81
CA LYS A 23 17.43 -5.60 -1.70
C LYS A 23 17.49 -6.15 -3.13
N SER A 24 17.43 -7.47 -3.28
CA SER A 24 17.42 -8.17 -4.59
C SER A 24 16.20 -7.87 -5.43
N ASP A 25 15.08 -7.54 -4.78
CA ASP A 25 13.76 -7.47 -5.41
C ASP A 25 13.45 -6.02 -5.84
N ILE A 26 14.18 -5.02 -5.31
CA ILE A 26 14.07 -3.59 -5.66
C ILE A 26 14.14 -3.31 -7.17
N PRO A 27 15.12 -3.82 -7.94
CA PRO A 27 15.17 -3.55 -9.37
C PRO A 27 14.01 -4.22 -10.14
N LEU A 28 13.36 -5.23 -9.56
CA LEU A 28 12.21 -5.92 -10.19
C LEU A 28 10.92 -5.10 -10.08
N THR A 29 10.86 -4.15 -9.14
CA THR A 29 9.71 -3.26 -8.93
C THR A 29 9.95 -1.84 -9.42
N ALA A 30 11.01 -1.62 -10.21
CA ALA A 30 11.29 -0.31 -10.79
C ALA A 30 10.15 0.11 -11.74
N VAL A 31 9.68 1.35 -11.58
CA VAL A 31 8.60 1.92 -12.41
C VAL A 31 9.16 3.06 -13.25
N SER A 32 9.00 2.92 -14.57
CA SER A 32 9.33 4.00 -15.51
C SER A 32 8.13 4.93 -15.65
N THR A 33 8.35 6.21 -15.32
CA THR A 33 7.42 7.28 -15.65
C THR A 33 7.81 7.91 -17.00
N PRO A 34 6.90 8.61 -17.70
CA PRO A 34 7.25 9.33 -18.94
C PRO A 34 8.39 10.34 -18.77
N SER A 35 8.64 10.83 -17.55
CA SER A 35 9.73 11.76 -17.25
C SER A 35 11.05 11.07 -16.85
N GLY A 36 11.05 9.74 -16.72
CA GLY A 36 12.23 8.98 -16.29
C GLY A 36 11.89 7.82 -15.34
N MET A 37 12.92 7.07 -14.97
CA MET A 37 12.82 5.95 -14.02
C MET A 37 12.90 6.45 -12.58
N LEU A 38 12.04 5.91 -11.70
CA LEU A 38 12.06 6.16 -10.25
C LEU A 38 13.00 5.18 -9.53
#